data_AF-A0A4P6PDR5-F1
#
_entry.id   AF-A0A4P6PDR5-F1
#
_cell.length_a   1.000
_cell.length_b   1.000
_cell.length_c   1.000
_cell.angle_alpha   90.00
_cell.angle_beta   90.00
_cell.angle_gamma   90.00
#
_symmetry.space_group_name_H-M   'P 1'
#
loop_
_entity.id
_entity.type
_entity.pdbx_description
1 polymer ?
#
loop_
_entity_poly.entity_id
_entity_poly.type
_entity_poly.pdbx_seq_one_letter_code
_entity_poly.pdbx_strand_id
1 'polypeptide(L)'
;MSFTGRSPLFHPHGARGAYVQRPGDHTKLLRLHTGDSVTVTGKTYPGEFYPAIEAIEVEVNGWKPPPSGRPFRLDEINRPASDCDWVSVEGRVIGYSDVAAPYGRFYLFLEINDSIQLGVNMPAVEPVWKQLPDYMFRRVRFNAIVGTIYNAQRQMTGRVFITDSISDFELIEEEGLHQAVVNVPIEELMQVTMDPQEPVRTRGVVTHAAGNEIYLRGRAAGLRVAVLNSDGIEAGQTVEVEGFAWPQPVSPAFRALKVRVLSDAGEEPEPVPVELHGLFGTNLPEDLMDSRLNYELIRIRAQLVDVGKYFAPTEKDANSVQVSLLCRSGEESFEARLPVGEQGPVGLEPGAVLELTGICNLMHNEDMRWRLYADGLWLQLRSVNDIAVIKPAPWWTAERLLWAVGIIFSMLLLFVVWTLLLRKTVDRQTGIISEKVEQEAVLNERQRIARELHDNLEQGLAGTAIQLQGSRRLLKHNTETFSSELRKMADEYRPLENLAERFDVDMKRNVNEFTTAQEMLAFCGDESRTSIIDLRGGLLEKMDLPAALRQALQPLADGGRLNSISGYRACLNG
;
A
#
# COMPACT_ATOMS: atom_id res chain seq x y z
N MET A 1 17.21 53.95 -11.75
CA MET A 1 17.51 52.76 -12.59
C MET A 1 17.79 51.62 -11.63
N SER A 2 17.52 50.37 -12.00
CA SER A 2 18.00 49.23 -11.23
C SER A 2 18.42 48.12 -12.20
N PHE A 3 19.58 47.53 -11.95
CA PHE A 3 20.25 46.62 -12.87
C PHE A 3 19.99 45.17 -12.45
N THR A 4 18.95 44.53 -12.99
CA THR A 4 18.93 43.06 -12.94
C THR A 4 19.68 42.56 -14.17
N GLY A 5 20.66 41.66 -13.99
CA GLY A 5 21.75 41.29 -14.91
C GLY A 5 21.44 40.89 -16.37
N ARG A 6 20.23 41.12 -16.90
CA ARG A 6 19.89 40.99 -18.32
C ARG A 6 19.12 42.17 -18.92
N SER A 7 18.44 43.00 -18.12
CA SER A 7 17.58 44.08 -18.62
C SER A 7 17.43 45.23 -17.60
N PRO A 8 17.83 46.46 -17.96
CA PRO A 8 17.64 47.62 -17.11
C PRO A 8 16.17 48.11 -17.12
N LEU A 9 15.66 48.46 -15.94
CA LEU A 9 14.41 49.21 -15.79
C LEU A 9 14.69 50.71 -15.85
N PHE A 10 13.95 51.43 -16.70
CA PHE A 10 14.11 52.85 -16.90
C PHE A 10 12.89 53.62 -16.43
N HIS A 11 13.12 54.70 -15.70
CA HIS A 11 12.08 55.66 -15.35
C HIS A 11 12.33 56.95 -16.15
N PRO A 12 11.50 57.27 -17.16
CA PRO A 12 11.62 58.55 -17.86
C PRO A 12 11.28 59.70 -16.90
N HIS A 13 11.96 60.84 -17.05
CA HIS A 13 11.67 62.04 -16.25
C HIS A 13 10.23 62.50 -16.51
N GLY A 14 9.36 62.39 -15.49
CA GLY A 14 7.98 62.94 -15.52
C GLY A 14 6.92 62.06 -16.20
N ALA A 15 7.24 60.81 -16.58
CA ALA A 15 6.28 59.85 -17.14
C ALA A 15 6.40 58.49 -16.44
N ARG A 16 5.48 57.56 -16.73
CA ARG A 16 5.50 56.20 -16.18
C ARG A 16 6.77 55.46 -16.57
N GLY A 17 7.30 54.65 -15.65
CA GLY A 17 8.42 53.76 -15.91
C GLY A 17 8.17 52.79 -17.05
N ALA A 18 9.25 52.35 -17.68
CA ALA A 18 9.22 51.35 -18.74
C ALA A 18 10.31 50.30 -18.52
N TYR A 19 9.93 49.03 -18.68
CA TYR A 19 10.89 47.95 -18.76
C TYR A 19 11.53 47.93 -20.15
N VAL A 20 12.85 47.81 -20.18
CA VAL A 20 13.60 47.76 -21.44
C VAL A 20 14.47 46.51 -21.46
N GLN A 21 14.15 45.63 -22.39
CA GLN A 21 14.93 44.44 -22.66
C GLN A 21 16.14 44.79 -23.53
N ARG A 22 17.31 44.27 -23.18
CA ARG A 22 18.51 44.43 -24.00
C ARG A 22 18.45 43.58 -25.28
N PRO A 23 19.10 44.02 -26.37
CA PRO A 23 19.25 43.19 -27.56
C PRO A 23 20.07 41.94 -27.23
N GLY A 24 19.77 40.82 -27.89
CA GLY A 24 20.40 39.51 -27.63
C GLY A 24 21.89 39.41 -28.01
N ASP A 25 22.51 40.45 -28.56
CA ASP A 25 23.93 40.47 -28.86
C ASP A 25 24.75 40.75 -27.58
N HIS A 26 25.18 39.67 -26.94
CA HIS A 26 25.88 39.67 -25.64
C HIS A 26 27.35 40.16 -25.71
N THR A 27 27.83 40.60 -26.88
CA THR A 27 29.25 40.94 -27.10
C THR A 27 29.65 42.32 -26.57
N LYS A 28 28.70 43.24 -26.36
CA LYS A 28 28.95 44.55 -25.73
C LYS A 28 28.40 44.59 -24.31
N LEU A 29 29.27 44.47 -23.30
CA LEU A 29 28.94 44.76 -21.91
C LEU A 29 28.68 46.26 -21.73
N LEU A 30 27.43 46.72 -21.91
CA LEU A 30 27.03 48.03 -21.42
C LEU A 30 26.97 47.98 -19.88
N ARG A 31 27.95 48.63 -19.24
CA ARG A 31 27.91 48.93 -17.80
C ARG A 31 27.08 50.20 -17.61
N LEU A 32 25.86 50.03 -17.11
CA LEU A 32 24.98 51.12 -16.70
C LEU A 32 24.93 51.12 -15.18
N HIS A 33 25.01 52.30 -14.58
CA HIS A 33 24.88 52.48 -13.13
C HIS A 33 23.62 53.25 -12.80
N THR A 34 23.14 53.07 -11.58
CA THR A 34 22.04 53.88 -11.06
C THR A 34 22.38 55.37 -11.11
N GLY A 35 21.52 56.14 -11.77
CA GLY A 35 21.72 57.58 -12.01
C GLY A 35 22.29 57.92 -13.39
N ASP A 36 22.69 56.95 -14.21
CA ASP A 36 22.99 57.26 -15.61
C ASP A 36 21.75 57.87 -16.28
N SER A 37 21.94 58.78 -17.22
CA SER A 37 20.91 59.30 -18.09
C SER A 37 21.14 58.66 -19.45
N VAL A 38 20.15 57.96 -19.99
CA VAL A 38 20.31 57.26 -21.27
C VAL A 38 19.25 57.67 -22.29
N THR A 39 19.61 57.58 -23.56
CA THR A 39 18.66 57.54 -24.67
C THR A 39 18.54 56.09 -25.13
N VAL A 40 17.30 55.60 -25.22
CA VAL A 40 17.02 54.25 -25.71
C VAL A 40 16.22 54.33 -27.00
N THR A 41 16.73 53.74 -28.06
CA THR A 41 16.02 53.54 -29.33
C THR A 41 15.72 52.06 -29.48
N GLY A 42 14.45 51.70 -29.71
CA GLY A 42 14.03 50.30 -29.74
C GLY A 42 12.63 50.08 -30.29
N LYS A 43 12.18 48.82 -30.28
CA LYS A 43 10.83 48.42 -30.69
C LYS A 43 9.98 48.08 -29.47
N THR A 44 8.75 48.60 -29.41
CA THR A 44 7.81 48.20 -28.37
C THR A 44 7.25 46.81 -28.64
N TYR A 45 7.10 46.00 -27.60
CA TYR A 45 6.45 44.70 -27.65
C TYR A 45 5.49 44.55 -26.46
N PRO A 46 4.59 43.56 -26.48
CA PRO A 46 3.57 43.44 -25.44
C PRO A 46 4.14 43.25 -24.04
N GLY A 47 5.37 42.73 -23.90
CA GLY A 47 5.98 42.43 -22.61
C GLY A 47 5.31 41.28 -21.87
N GLU A 48 5.88 40.94 -20.71
CA GLU A 48 5.43 39.83 -19.87
C GLU A 48 4.31 40.25 -18.88
N PHE A 49 4.21 41.55 -18.58
CA PHE A 49 3.12 42.13 -17.80
C PHE A 49 2.72 43.47 -18.41
N TYR A 50 3.59 44.47 -18.30
CA TYR A 50 3.48 45.75 -18.99
C TYR A 50 4.14 45.73 -20.38
N PRO A 51 3.66 46.55 -21.33
CA PRO A 51 4.38 46.80 -22.57
C PRO A 51 5.82 47.23 -22.28
N ALA A 52 6.75 46.68 -23.04
CA ALA A 52 8.17 46.87 -22.84
C ALA A 52 8.85 47.26 -24.16
N ILE A 53 10.09 47.74 -24.05
CA ILE A 53 10.89 48.16 -25.21
C ILE A 53 12.04 47.19 -25.38
N GLU A 54 12.15 46.57 -26.54
CA GLU A 54 13.34 45.86 -26.96
C GLU A 54 14.33 46.89 -27.53
N ALA A 55 15.38 47.19 -26.78
CA ALA A 55 16.38 48.18 -27.18
C ALA A 55 17.19 47.67 -28.38
N ILE A 56 17.37 48.54 -29.38
CA ILE A 56 18.29 48.35 -30.50
C ILE A 56 19.59 49.12 -30.23
N GLU A 57 19.48 50.32 -29.68
CA GLU A 57 20.59 51.20 -29.37
C GLU A 57 20.36 51.87 -28.00
N VAL A 58 21.43 51.96 -27.21
CA VAL A 58 21.44 52.60 -25.89
C VAL A 58 22.65 53.51 -25.81
N GLU A 59 22.40 54.81 -25.70
CA GLU A 59 23.44 55.84 -25.54
C GLU A 59 23.43 56.38 -24.11
N VAL A 60 24.60 56.48 -23.48
CA VAL A 60 24.76 57.06 -22.14
C VAL A 60 25.11 58.53 -22.26
N ASN A 61 24.20 59.39 -21.82
CA ASN A 61 24.28 60.85 -21.92
C ASN A 61 24.97 61.50 -20.71
N GLY A 62 25.51 60.70 -19.79
CA GLY A 62 26.16 61.13 -18.55
C GLY A 62 25.38 60.72 -17.30
N TRP A 63 25.89 61.05 -16.12
CA TRP A 63 25.30 60.68 -14.82
C TRP A 63 24.56 61.87 -14.19
N LYS A 64 23.40 61.60 -13.57
CA LYS A 64 22.62 62.51 -12.75
C LYS A 64 22.14 61.79 -11.49
N PRO A 65 22.11 62.43 -10.32
CA PRO A 65 21.53 61.81 -9.14
C PRO A 65 20.07 61.43 -9.42
N PRO A 66 19.65 60.19 -9.12
CA PRO A 66 18.27 59.78 -9.32
C PRO A 66 17.35 60.68 -8.48
N PRO A 67 16.14 61.00 -8.94
CA PRO A 67 15.18 61.74 -8.14
C PRO A 67 14.86 60.94 -6.87
N SER A 68 14.50 61.63 -5.77
CA SER A 68 13.96 60.93 -4.60
C SER A 68 12.68 60.20 -5.01
N GLY A 69 12.58 58.91 -4.66
CA GLY A 69 11.35 58.16 -4.88
C GLY A 69 10.20 58.78 -4.09
N ARG A 70 9.00 58.76 -4.67
CA ARG A 70 7.79 59.11 -3.91
C ARG A 70 7.54 58.01 -2.86
N PRO A 71 7.01 58.30 -1.67
CA PRO A 71 6.69 57.24 -0.70
C PRO A 71 5.76 56.20 -1.31
N PHE A 72 6.11 54.92 -1.16
CA PHE A 72 5.26 53.81 -1.56
C PHE A 72 4.08 53.71 -0.60
N ARG A 73 2.85 53.74 -1.12
CA ARG A 73 1.66 53.64 -0.28
C ARG A 73 1.13 52.21 -0.28
N LEU A 74 0.67 51.75 0.87
CA LEU A 74 0.21 50.36 1.03
C LEU A 74 -1.00 50.01 0.14
N ASP A 75 -1.87 50.98 -0.15
CA ASP A 75 -3.00 50.80 -1.06
C ASP A 75 -2.59 50.54 -2.53
N GLU A 76 -1.30 50.68 -2.85
CA GLU A 76 -0.72 50.39 -4.16
C GLU A 76 -0.19 48.95 -4.32
N ILE A 77 -0.14 48.18 -3.23
CA ILE A 77 0.42 46.82 -3.24
C ILE A 77 -0.21 45.95 -4.32
N ASN A 78 -1.53 46.05 -4.49
CA ASN A 78 -2.34 45.29 -5.45
C ASN A 78 -2.77 46.12 -6.68
N ARG A 79 -2.16 47.29 -6.92
CA ARG A 79 -2.50 48.13 -8.07
C ARG A 79 -1.61 47.81 -9.29
N PRO A 80 -2.14 47.22 -10.38
CA PRO A 80 -1.34 46.96 -11.58
C PRO A 80 -0.62 48.19 -12.11
N ALA A 81 -1.26 49.36 -11.98
CA ALA A 81 -0.79 50.66 -12.45
C ALA A 81 0.55 51.14 -11.88
N SER A 82 0.98 50.61 -10.73
CA SER A 82 2.21 51.04 -10.05
C SER A 82 3.46 50.33 -10.57
N ASP A 83 3.34 49.39 -11.52
CA ASP A 83 4.50 48.72 -12.10
C ASP A 83 5.48 49.71 -12.76
N CYS A 84 6.78 49.46 -12.57
CA CYS A 84 7.88 50.31 -13.01
C CYS A 84 7.96 51.71 -12.35
N ASP A 85 7.14 52.02 -11.34
CA ASP A 85 7.25 53.28 -10.61
C ASP A 85 8.51 53.33 -9.72
N TRP A 86 9.10 54.52 -9.59
CA TRP A 86 10.22 54.77 -8.70
C TRP A 86 9.72 55.29 -7.35
N VAL A 87 9.94 54.51 -6.30
CA VAL A 87 9.35 54.76 -4.98
C VAL A 87 10.40 54.66 -3.87
N SER A 88 10.14 55.35 -2.77
CA SER A 88 10.84 55.16 -1.50
C SER A 88 10.05 54.18 -0.65
N VAL A 89 10.71 53.11 -0.21
CA VAL A 89 10.12 52.01 0.55
C VAL A 89 10.70 52.02 1.95
N GLU A 90 9.84 51.83 2.94
CA GLU A 90 10.22 51.65 4.34
C GLU A 90 9.73 50.29 4.83
N GLY A 91 10.61 49.57 5.52
CA GLY A 91 10.26 48.28 6.11
C GLY A 91 11.41 47.68 6.90
N ARG A 92 11.14 46.60 7.63
CA ARG A 92 12.13 45.86 8.41
C ARG A 92 12.68 44.70 7.58
N VAL A 93 14.00 44.56 7.49
CA VAL A 93 14.59 43.37 6.84
C VAL A 93 14.41 42.18 7.77
N ILE A 94 13.67 41.15 7.37
CA ILE A 94 13.32 40.02 8.25
C ILE A 94 14.00 38.70 7.86
N GLY A 95 14.68 38.68 6.71
CA GLY A 95 15.41 37.52 6.23
C GLY A 95 15.95 37.74 4.83
N TYR A 96 16.59 36.71 4.29
CA TYR A 96 17.13 36.72 2.95
C TYR A 96 17.05 35.33 2.32
N SER A 97 17.23 35.28 1.00
CA SER A 97 17.40 34.06 0.23
C SER A 97 18.40 34.31 -0.89
N ASP A 98 19.39 33.44 -0.98
CA ASP A 98 20.48 33.48 -1.96
C ASP A 98 20.46 32.29 -2.92
N VAL A 99 19.41 31.49 -2.89
CA VAL A 99 19.19 30.35 -3.80
C VAL A 99 19.34 30.77 -5.26
N ALA A 100 19.01 32.03 -5.58
CA ALA A 100 19.12 32.59 -6.92
C ALA A 100 20.46 33.27 -7.23
N ALA A 101 21.43 33.25 -6.30
CA ALA A 101 22.74 33.86 -6.47
C ALA A 101 23.55 33.27 -7.66
N PRO A 102 23.48 31.95 -7.96
CA PRO A 102 24.05 31.39 -9.19
C PRO A 102 23.47 32.00 -10.47
N TYR A 103 22.25 32.54 -10.41
CA TYR A 103 21.58 33.28 -11.50
C TYR A 103 21.79 34.80 -11.41
N GLY A 104 22.67 35.25 -10.52
CA GLY A 104 23.02 36.67 -10.31
C GLY A 104 21.96 37.47 -9.54
N ARG A 105 21.06 36.81 -8.79
CA ARG A 105 20.00 37.48 -8.01
C ARG A 105 20.08 37.14 -6.54
N PHE A 106 19.77 38.11 -5.71
CA PHE A 106 19.71 38.00 -4.27
C PHE A 106 18.38 38.58 -3.79
N TYR A 107 17.71 37.88 -2.87
CA TYR A 107 16.41 38.27 -2.36
C TYR A 107 16.51 38.63 -0.88
N LEU A 108 16.00 39.79 -0.50
CA LEU A 108 15.67 40.11 0.89
C LEU A 108 14.18 39.95 1.11
N PHE A 109 13.80 39.54 2.31
CA PHE A 109 12.43 39.61 2.78
C PHE A 109 12.27 40.88 3.62
N LEU A 110 11.34 41.74 3.22
CA LEU A 110 11.03 43.01 3.86
C LEU A 110 9.63 42.96 4.44
N GLU A 111 9.51 43.29 5.72
CA GLU A 111 8.22 43.46 6.39
C GLU A 111 7.84 44.95 6.36
N ILE A 112 6.75 45.26 5.66
CA ILE A 112 6.17 46.59 5.58
C ILE A 112 4.96 46.65 6.51
N ASN A 113 4.83 47.76 7.26
CA ASN A 113 3.71 48.00 8.17
C ASN A 113 3.49 46.82 9.14
N ASP A 114 4.60 46.24 9.61
CA ASP A 114 4.70 45.22 10.67
C ASP A 114 3.91 43.93 10.45
N SER A 115 3.50 43.66 9.21
CA SER A 115 2.63 42.53 8.89
C SER A 115 2.77 42.01 7.46
N ILE A 116 3.12 42.86 6.51
CA ILE A 116 3.10 42.51 5.09
C ILE A 116 4.52 42.21 4.62
N GLN A 117 4.76 40.96 4.22
CA GLN A 117 6.06 40.52 3.74
C GLN A 117 6.14 40.66 2.22
N LEU A 118 7.17 41.34 1.74
CA LEU A 118 7.44 41.53 0.32
C LEU A 118 8.91 41.23 0.03
N GLY A 119 9.16 40.74 -1.19
CA GLY A 119 10.52 40.49 -1.66
C GLY A 119 11.20 41.77 -2.15
N VAL A 120 12.50 41.89 -1.88
CA VAL A 120 13.39 42.87 -2.52
C VAL A 120 14.44 42.10 -3.31
N ASN A 121 14.42 42.25 -4.62
CA ASN A 121 15.35 41.64 -5.55
C ASN A 121 16.50 42.59 -5.85
N MET A 122 17.72 42.10 -5.76
CA MET A 122 18.93 42.84 -6.09
C MET A 122 19.99 41.93 -6.74
N PRO A 123 21.03 42.51 -7.35
CA PRO A 123 22.17 41.73 -7.84
C PRO A 123 22.88 40.96 -6.73
N ALA A 124 23.21 39.69 -6.99
CA ALA A 124 24.04 38.91 -6.08
C ALA A 124 25.52 39.31 -6.23
N VAL A 125 25.94 40.33 -5.49
CA VAL A 125 27.32 40.85 -5.50
C VAL A 125 27.95 40.80 -4.11
N GLU A 126 29.27 40.64 -4.03
CA GLU A 126 30.02 40.48 -2.78
C GLU A 126 29.75 41.56 -1.70
N PRO A 127 29.58 42.86 -2.05
CA PRO A 127 29.24 43.89 -1.07
C PRO A 127 27.94 43.64 -0.29
N VAL A 128 26.96 42.97 -0.91
CA VAL A 128 25.67 42.69 -0.26
C VAL A 128 25.88 41.83 0.98
N TRP A 129 26.68 40.78 0.85
CA TRP A 129 26.99 39.83 1.93
C TRP A 129 27.71 40.46 3.11
N LYS A 130 28.64 41.37 2.83
CA LYS A 130 29.42 42.05 3.87
C LYS A 130 28.59 43.05 4.66
N GLN A 131 27.60 43.68 4.03
CA GLN A 131 26.75 44.71 4.64
C GLN A 131 25.45 44.15 5.22
N LEU A 132 25.00 42.96 4.78
CA LEU A 132 23.78 42.31 5.26
C LEU A 132 23.66 42.24 6.79
N PRO A 133 24.71 41.91 7.57
CA PRO A 133 24.63 41.89 9.04
C PRO A 133 24.24 43.24 9.65
N ASP A 134 24.59 44.35 9.00
CA ASP A 134 24.29 45.69 9.47
C ASP A 134 22.81 46.06 9.30
N TYR A 135 22.09 45.39 8.39
CA TYR A 135 20.69 45.69 8.08
C TYR A 135 19.70 44.63 8.59
N MET A 136 20.16 43.41 8.87
CA MET A 136 19.29 42.30 9.30
C MET A 136 18.49 42.66 10.55
N PHE A 137 17.18 42.38 10.51
CA PHE A 137 16.20 42.68 11.56
C PHE A 137 15.99 44.17 11.88
N ARG A 138 16.57 45.09 11.11
CA ARG A 138 16.41 46.55 11.28
C ARG A 138 15.50 47.16 10.23
N ARG A 139 14.91 48.30 10.56
CA ARG A 139 14.11 49.14 9.66
C ARG A 139 15.03 49.94 8.76
N VAL A 140 14.73 49.86 7.47
CA VAL A 140 15.47 50.50 6.39
C VAL A 140 14.54 51.33 5.54
N ARG A 141 15.05 52.46 5.05
CA ARG A 141 14.47 53.25 3.98
C ARG A 141 15.39 53.13 2.77
N PHE A 142 14.83 52.83 1.60
CA PHE A 142 15.60 52.79 0.36
C PHE A 142 14.72 53.15 -0.82
N ASN A 143 15.34 53.58 -1.92
CA ASN A 143 14.62 53.78 -3.17
C ASN A 143 14.64 52.49 -3.99
N ALA A 144 13.51 52.16 -4.61
CA ALA A 144 13.35 50.96 -5.40
C ALA A 144 12.41 51.18 -6.57
N ILE A 145 12.53 50.31 -7.57
CA ILE A 145 11.55 50.18 -8.64
C ILE A 145 10.50 49.16 -8.20
N VAL A 146 9.23 49.53 -8.36
CA VAL A 146 8.11 48.62 -8.15
C VAL A 146 8.07 47.61 -9.30
N GLY A 147 8.26 46.33 -8.98
CA GLY A 147 8.14 45.22 -9.92
C GLY A 147 6.92 44.36 -9.63
N THR A 148 6.34 43.77 -10.66
CA THR A 148 5.17 42.90 -10.53
C THR A 148 5.55 41.43 -10.72
N ILE A 149 5.02 40.57 -9.85
CA ILE A 149 5.03 39.11 -10.05
C ILE A 149 3.77 38.76 -10.83
N TYR A 150 3.91 37.96 -11.88
CA TYR A 150 2.82 37.65 -12.81
C TYR A 150 2.86 36.20 -13.27
N ASN A 151 1.72 35.69 -13.72
CA ASN A 151 1.60 34.36 -14.32
C ASN A 151 1.74 34.40 -15.86
N ALA A 152 1.71 33.23 -16.51
CA ALA A 152 1.82 33.09 -17.97
C ALA A 152 0.68 33.79 -18.75
N GLN A 153 -0.44 34.07 -18.09
CA GLN A 153 -1.57 34.83 -18.63
C GLN A 153 -1.40 36.34 -18.46
N ARG A 154 -0.23 36.79 -18.00
CA ARG A 154 0.10 38.20 -17.74
C ARG A 154 -0.78 38.83 -16.66
N GLN A 155 -1.24 38.02 -15.71
CA GLN A 155 -2.03 38.47 -14.58
C GLN A 155 -1.12 38.68 -13.38
N MET A 156 -1.32 39.80 -12.68
CA MET A 156 -0.61 40.09 -11.44
C MET A 156 -0.96 39.06 -10.37
N THR A 157 0.06 38.47 -9.75
CA THR A 157 -0.05 37.55 -8.62
C THR A 157 0.65 38.07 -7.36
N GLY A 158 1.50 39.09 -7.48
CA GLY A 158 2.18 39.68 -6.33
C GLY A 158 3.09 40.86 -6.68
N ARG A 159 3.86 41.31 -5.69
CA ARG A 159 4.76 42.45 -5.81
C ARG A 159 6.17 42.12 -5.35
N VAL A 160 7.15 42.76 -5.97
CA VAL A 160 8.56 42.71 -5.61
C VAL A 160 9.16 44.10 -5.77
N PHE A 161 10.09 44.49 -4.90
CA PHE A 161 10.89 45.68 -5.09
C PHE A 161 12.21 45.33 -5.77
N ILE A 162 12.68 46.18 -6.67
CA ILE A 162 13.91 45.94 -7.41
C ILE A 162 14.87 47.09 -7.11
N THR A 163 16.03 46.76 -6.54
CA THR A 163 17.08 47.70 -6.18
C THR A 163 18.44 47.19 -6.66
N ASP A 164 19.38 48.12 -6.85
CA ASP A 164 20.69 47.83 -7.44
C ASP A 164 21.76 47.50 -6.40
N SER A 165 21.64 48.07 -5.20
CA SER A 165 22.62 47.89 -4.14
C SER A 165 21.97 47.99 -2.76
N ILE A 166 22.49 47.21 -1.82
CA ILE A 166 22.13 47.35 -0.41
C ILE A 166 22.71 48.63 0.20
N SER A 167 23.75 49.22 -0.40
CA SER A 167 24.38 50.44 0.11
C SER A 167 23.49 51.69 0.01
N ASP A 168 22.41 51.62 -0.77
CA ASP A 168 21.39 52.66 -0.85
C ASP A 168 20.40 52.59 0.33
N PHE A 169 20.60 51.65 1.27
CA PHE A 169 19.72 51.46 2.42
C PHE A 169 20.15 52.41 3.53
N GLU A 170 19.23 53.28 3.91
CA GLU A 170 19.34 54.16 5.05
C GLU A 170 18.68 53.48 6.24
N LEU A 171 19.40 53.34 7.36
CA LEU A 171 18.80 52.88 8.60
C LEU A 171 17.86 53.96 9.12
N ILE A 172 16.62 53.57 9.38
CA ILE A 172 15.67 54.45 10.07
C ILE A 172 15.98 54.32 11.56
N GLU A 173 16.26 55.43 12.23
CA GLU A 173 16.42 55.43 13.69
C GLU A 173 15.13 54.89 14.32
N GLU A 174 15.22 53.72 14.95
CA GLU A 174 14.12 53.13 15.69
C GLU A 174 14.13 53.74 17.10
N GLU A 175 13.01 54.34 17.50
CA GLU A 175 12.81 54.81 18.86
C GLU A 175 13.11 53.66 19.83
N GLY A 176 14.00 53.87 20.80
CA GLY A 176 14.39 52.85 21.78
C GLY A 176 15.73 52.13 21.55
N LEU A 177 16.31 52.16 20.34
CA LEU A 177 17.60 51.50 20.06
C LEU A 177 18.79 52.10 20.83
N HIS A 178 18.63 53.34 21.29
CA HIS A 178 19.58 54.06 22.15
C HIS A 178 19.16 54.13 23.62
N GLN A 179 17.96 53.64 23.96
CA GLN A 179 17.49 53.56 25.34
C GLN A 179 18.04 52.29 26.01
N ALA A 180 18.04 52.28 27.34
CA ALA A 180 18.43 51.09 28.08
C ALA A 180 17.43 49.96 27.78
N VAL A 181 17.88 48.95 27.04
CA VAL A 181 17.06 47.80 26.65
C VAL A 181 16.51 47.11 27.91
N VAL A 182 15.17 47.01 27.97
CA VAL A 182 14.46 46.41 29.09
C VAL A 182 14.62 44.89 29.05
N ASN A 183 14.90 44.29 30.22
CA ASN A 183 14.92 42.83 30.35
C ASN A 183 13.49 42.33 30.51
N VAL A 184 13.04 41.46 29.61
CA VAL A 184 11.71 40.85 29.63
C VAL A 184 11.87 39.32 29.62
N PRO A 185 11.30 38.59 30.59
CA PRO A 185 11.25 37.13 30.55
C PRO A 185 10.54 36.62 29.30
N ILE A 186 10.91 35.44 28.82
CA ILE A 186 10.33 34.85 27.59
C ILE A 186 8.80 34.75 27.69
N GLU A 187 8.27 34.33 28.85
CA GLU A 187 6.83 34.21 29.10
C GLU A 187 6.06 35.55 29.18
N GLU A 188 6.76 36.69 29.21
CA GLU A 188 6.18 38.04 29.30
C GLU A 188 6.26 38.83 27.98
N LEU A 189 6.89 38.27 26.94
CA LEU A 189 6.98 38.90 25.64
C LEU A 189 5.58 39.15 25.04
N MET A 190 5.39 40.31 24.41
CA MET A 190 4.12 40.74 23.78
C MET A 190 2.94 40.92 24.74
N GLN A 191 3.17 41.07 26.05
CA GLN A 191 2.13 41.53 26.98
C GLN A 191 1.83 43.04 26.81
N VAL A 192 0.70 43.50 27.37
CA VAL A 192 0.12 44.86 27.17
C VAL A 192 1.11 46.01 27.38
N THR A 193 2.13 45.82 28.22
CA THR A 193 3.12 46.85 28.56
C THR A 193 4.26 46.99 27.56
N MET A 194 4.33 46.14 26.53
CA MET A 194 5.43 46.11 25.56
C MET A 194 4.98 46.71 24.23
N ASP A 195 5.78 47.63 23.69
CA ASP A 195 5.69 48.01 22.29
C ASP A 195 6.51 47.00 21.45
N PRO A 196 5.92 46.29 20.48
CA PRO A 196 6.65 45.37 19.60
C PRO A 196 7.75 46.06 18.76
N GLN A 197 7.72 47.39 18.65
CA GLN A 197 8.74 48.18 17.97
C GLN A 197 9.94 48.53 18.83
N GLU A 198 9.84 48.37 20.15
CA GLU A 198 10.95 48.64 21.04
C GLU A 198 11.84 47.41 21.18
N PRO A 199 13.17 47.57 21.12
CA PRO A 199 14.06 46.45 21.36
C PRO A 199 14.01 46.07 22.84
N VAL A 200 13.88 44.77 23.10
CA VAL A 200 13.96 44.18 24.43
C VAL A 200 15.09 43.16 24.49
N ARG A 201 15.41 42.76 25.71
CA ARG A 201 16.41 41.76 25.99
C ARG A 201 15.78 40.61 26.73
N THR A 202 16.03 39.40 26.28
CA THR A 202 15.57 38.19 26.96
C THR A 202 16.69 37.16 27.04
N ARG A 203 16.51 36.15 27.89
CA ARG A 203 17.49 35.11 28.17
C ARG A 203 16.81 33.76 28.23
N GLY A 204 17.52 32.73 27.77
CA GLY A 204 17.05 31.36 27.84
C GLY A 204 18.17 30.37 27.55
N VAL A 205 17.88 29.09 27.77
CA VAL A 205 18.81 27.99 27.47
C VAL A 205 18.52 27.48 26.07
N VAL A 206 19.54 27.36 25.23
CA VAL A 206 19.40 26.88 23.85
C VAL A 206 19.02 25.40 23.86
N THR A 207 17.88 25.04 23.27
CA THR A 207 17.45 23.64 23.09
C THR A 207 17.82 23.08 21.72
N HIS A 208 17.88 23.97 20.72
CA HIS A 208 18.30 23.65 19.37
C HIS A 208 18.78 24.91 18.64
N ALA A 209 19.74 24.77 17.75
CA ALA A 209 20.27 25.82 16.89
C ALA A 209 20.54 25.23 15.50
N ALA A 210 19.98 25.85 14.45
CA ALA A 210 20.16 25.39 13.08
C ALA A 210 19.97 26.54 12.08
N GLY A 211 20.95 26.73 11.19
CA GLY A 211 20.88 27.75 10.15
C GLY A 211 20.68 29.15 10.72
N ASN A 212 19.52 29.75 10.44
CA ASN A 212 19.17 31.11 10.82
C ASN A 212 18.15 31.16 11.98
N GLU A 213 17.99 30.05 12.70
CA GLU A 213 17.06 29.93 13.82
C GLU A 213 17.70 29.26 15.03
N ILE A 214 17.35 29.74 16.22
CA ILE A 214 17.66 29.10 17.50
C ILE A 214 16.38 29.01 18.34
N TYR A 215 16.31 28.00 19.19
CA TYR A 215 15.19 27.76 20.09
C TYR A 215 15.67 27.86 21.53
N LEU A 216 14.97 28.67 22.33
CA LEU A 216 15.32 28.93 23.72
C LEU A 216 14.24 28.41 24.65
N ARG A 217 14.65 27.75 25.72
CA ARG A 217 13.82 27.41 26.87
C ARG A 217 13.89 28.51 27.91
N GLY A 218 12.73 29.11 28.22
CA GLY A 218 12.54 30.03 29.33
C GLY A 218 12.13 29.32 30.62
N ARG A 219 11.53 30.05 31.56
CA ARG A 219 11.04 29.45 32.82
C ARG A 219 9.69 28.74 32.63
N ALA A 220 8.84 29.30 31.78
CA ALA A 220 7.47 28.82 31.57
C ALA A 220 7.03 28.76 30.09
N ALA A 221 7.93 29.05 29.15
CA ALA A 221 7.64 29.04 27.72
C ALA A 221 8.91 28.82 26.88
N GLY A 222 8.76 28.19 25.72
CA GLY A 222 9.77 28.15 24.67
C GLY A 222 9.70 29.38 23.76
N LEU A 223 10.81 29.69 23.09
CA LEU A 223 10.93 30.82 22.17
C LEU A 223 11.68 30.43 20.91
N ARG A 224 11.07 30.66 19.74
CA ARG A 224 11.76 30.64 18.46
C ARG A 224 12.40 31.99 18.21
N VAL A 225 13.70 31.99 17.94
CA VAL A 225 14.49 33.19 17.71
C VAL A 225 15.12 33.13 16.32
N ALA A 226 14.79 34.11 15.47
CA ALA A 226 15.47 34.32 14.20
C ALA A 226 16.80 35.04 14.45
N VAL A 227 17.87 34.49 13.88
CA VAL A 227 19.25 35.01 13.95
C VAL A 227 19.81 35.13 12.53
N LEU A 228 20.88 35.91 12.35
CA LEU A 228 21.55 35.99 11.04
C LEU A 228 22.18 34.63 10.66
N ASN A 229 22.85 34.00 11.61
CA ASN A 229 23.34 32.64 11.59
C ASN A 229 23.45 32.15 13.04
N SER A 230 23.54 30.84 13.21
CA SER A 230 23.66 30.18 14.51
C SER A 230 25.10 29.73 14.83
N ASP A 231 26.10 30.27 14.13
CA ASP A 231 27.49 29.85 14.27
C ASP A 231 28.01 30.08 15.71
N GLY A 232 28.53 29.02 16.33
CA GLY A 232 29.04 29.07 17.71
C GLY A 232 27.96 29.00 18.80
N ILE A 233 26.68 28.81 18.42
CA ILE A 233 25.58 28.58 19.35
C ILE A 233 25.28 27.08 19.41
N GLU A 234 25.34 26.52 20.61
CA GLU A 234 25.13 25.08 20.85
C GLU A 234 24.03 24.84 21.88
N ALA A 235 23.37 23.68 21.79
CA ALA A 235 22.38 23.27 22.77
C ALA A 235 23.01 23.18 24.18
N GLY A 236 22.28 23.60 25.20
CA GLY A 236 22.74 23.66 26.60
C GLY A 236 23.44 24.97 26.98
N GLN A 237 23.77 25.84 26.02
CA GLN A 237 24.27 27.19 26.33
C GLN A 237 23.15 28.08 26.86
N THR A 238 23.46 28.95 27.83
CA THR A 238 22.56 30.06 28.19
C THR A 238 22.94 31.28 27.35
N VAL A 239 21.99 31.80 26.59
CA VAL A 239 22.21 32.97 25.75
C VAL A 239 21.31 34.12 26.16
N GLU A 240 21.81 35.32 25.94
CA GLU A 240 21.06 36.56 26.00
C GLU A 240 20.86 37.07 24.57
N VAL A 241 19.61 37.37 24.23
CA VAL A 241 19.25 37.92 22.91
C VAL A 241 18.66 39.31 23.08
N GLU A 242 19.10 40.24 22.24
CA GLU A 242 18.62 41.62 22.18
C GLU A 242 18.02 41.87 20.80
N GLY A 243 16.80 42.41 20.74
CA GLY A 243 16.06 42.58 19.49
C GLY A 243 14.56 42.72 19.71
N PHE A 244 13.76 42.28 18.74
CA PHE A 244 12.32 42.58 18.70
C PHE A 244 11.48 41.33 18.82
N ALA A 245 10.49 41.35 19.71
CA ALA A 245 9.45 40.32 19.73
C ALA A 245 8.40 40.62 18.66
N TRP A 246 7.86 39.58 18.04
CA TRP A 246 6.77 39.73 17.09
C TRP A 246 5.71 38.64 17.28
N PRO A 247 4.44 38.93 16.95
CA PRO A 247 3.36 37.97 17.13
C PRO A 247 3.44 36.83 16.11
N GLN A 248 3.09 35.63 16.55
CA GLN A 248 2.92 34.44 15.73
C GLN A 248 1.61 33.76 16.11
N PRO A 249 1.11 32.81 15.29
CA PRO A 249 -0.22 32.23 15.51
C PRO A 249 -0.44 31.60 16.90
N VAL A 250 0.61 30.99 17.50
CA VAL A 250 0.50 30.31 18.81
C VAL A 250 1.27 31.02 19.92
N SER A 251 2.60 31.14 19.79
CA SER A 251 3.47 31.81 20.78
C SER A 251 4.34 32.83 20.08
N PRO A 252 4.63 34.00 20.67
CA PRO A 252 5.53 35.00 20.07
C PRO A 252 6.88 34.41 19.64
N ALA A 253 7.51 35.07 18.66
CA ALA A 253 8.87 34.77 18.23
C ALA A 253 9.74 36.03 18.33
N PHE A 254 11.07 35.88 18.17
CA PHE A 254 12.03 36.93 18.48
C PHE A 254 13.11 37.16 17.42
N ARG A 255 13.32 38.40 16.96
CA ARG A 255 14.33 38.74 15.93
C ARG A 255 15.55 39.28 16.64
N ALA A 256 16.61 38.49 16.74
CA ALA A 256 17.79 38.88 17.49
C ALA A 256 18.73 39.75 16.65
N LEU A 257 18.91 41.00 17.06
CA LEU A 257 19.97 41.89 16.54
C LEU A 257 21.34 41.45 17.05
N LYS A 258 21.39 40.96 18.29
CA LYS A 258 22.61 40.47 18.94
C LYS A 258 22.29 39.24 19.76
N VAL A 259 23.22 38.29 19.73
CA VAL A 259 23.22 37.12 20.60
C VAL A 259 24.52 37.12 21.39
N ARG A 260 24.40 36.98 22.71
CA ARG A 260 25.55 36.90 23.63
C ARG A 260 25.45 35.62 24.44
N VAL A 261 26.44 34.75 24.28
CA VAL A 261 26.59 33.55 25.11
C VAL A 261 27.01 33.98 26.52
N LEU A 262 26.20 33.61 27.52
CA LEU A 262 26.43 33.92 28.93
C LEU A 262 27.14 32.78 29.67
N SER A 263 26.89 31.55 29.25
CA SER A 263 27.53 30.35 29.79
C SER A 263 27.91 29.41 28.65
N ASP A 264 29.03 28.70 28.80
CA ASP A 264 29.40 27.62 27.90
C ASP A 264 28.33 26.52 27.89
N ALA A 265 28.42 25.62 26.91
CA ALA A 265 27.50 24.50 26.77
C ALA A 265 27.54 23.65 28.05
N GLY A 266 26.42 23.67 28.78
CA GLY A 266 26.22 22.81 29.93
C GLY A 266 25.80 21.41 29.53
N GLU A 267 25.07 20.74 30.41
CA GLU A 267 24.35 19.51 30.06
C GLU A 267 23.23 19.83 29.06
N GLU A 268 23.00 18.91 28.11
CA GLU A 268 21.95 19.09 27.12
C GLU A 268 20.59 19.23 27.81
N PRO A 269 19.72 20.18 27.41
CA PRO A 269 18.46 20.41 28.10
C PRO A 269 17.60 19.15 28.12
N GLU A 270 17.19 18.71 29.31
CA GLU A 270 16.39 17.49 29.43
C GLU A 270 15.04 17.69 28.69
N PRO A 271 14.65 16.78 27.78
CA PRO A 271 13.39 16.91 27.06
C PRO A 271 12.21 16.64 27.98
N VAL A 272 11.17 17.46 27.88
CA VAL A 272 9.95 17.30 28.69
C VAL A 272 9.18 16.06 28.21
N PRO A 273 8.96 15.03 29.05
CA PRO A 273 8.17 13.88 28.63
C PRO A 273 6.70 14.28 28.49
N VAL A 274 6.12 13.97 27.33
CA VAL A 274 4.74 14.32 27.00
C VAL A 274 3.98 13.06 26.55
N GLU A 275 2.81 12.85 27.14
CA GLU A 275 1.83 11.86 26.70
C GLU A 275 0.67 12.59 26.03
N LEU A 276 0.41 12.32 24.74
CA LEU A 276 -0.63 13.01 23.96
C LEU A 276 -2.06 12.60 24.32
N HIS A 277 -2.21 11.57 25.13
CA HIS A 277 -3.52 11.09 25.54
C HIS A 277 -4.27 12.16 26.36
N GLY A 278 -5.35 12.70 25.80
CA GLY A 278 -6.17 13.73 26.45
C GLY A 278 -5.58 15.14 26.41
N LEU A 279 -4.54 15.40 25.60
CA LEU A 279 -3.99 16.75 25.41
C LEU A 279 -4.78 17.60 24.42
N PHE A 280 -5.46 16.97 23.45
CA PHE A 280 -6.40 17.66 22.58
C PHE A 280 -7.75 17.67 23.28
N GLY A 281 -8.18 18.87 23.68
CA GLY A 281 -9.35 19.04 24.51
C GLY A 281 -10.64 18.49 23.93
N THR A 282 -11.67 18.45 24.78
CA THR A 282 -13.01 17.98 24.42
C THR A 282 -13.80 18.94 23.50
N ASN A 283 -13.11 19.76 22.69
CA ASN A 283 -13.64 20.92 21.96
C ASN A 283 -14.25 22.01 22.86
N LEU A 284 -14.02 21.96 24.18
CA LEU A 284 -14.40 23.01 25.12
C LEU A 284 -13.30 24.09 25.19
N PRO A 285 -13.65 25.39 25.32
CA PRO A 285 -12.70 26.51 25.28
C PRO A 285 -11.61 26.53 26.37
N GLU A 286 -11.73 25.63 27.36
CA GLU A 286 -10.91 25.53 28.56
C GLU A 286 -9.88 24.38 28.47
N ASP A 287 -10.08 23.44 27.54
CA ASP A 287 -9.20 22.27 27.32
C ASP A 287 -8.20 22.52 26.17
N LEU A 288 -7.71 23.75 26.04
CA LEU A 288 -6.72 24.08 25.01
C LEU A 288 -5.41 23.34 25.29
N MET A 289 -4.75 22.82 24.25
CA MET A 289 -3.38 22.31 24.37
C MET A 289 -2.53 23.34 25.12
N ASP A 290 -1.71 22.85 26.04
CA ASP A 290 -0.82 23.70 26.83
C ASP A 290 0.14 24.45 25.90
N SER A 291 -0.14 25.74 25.66
CA SER A 291 0.62 26.57 24.73
C SER A 291 2.09 26.75 25.16
N ARG A 292 2.41 26.44 26.42
CA ARG A 292 3.78 26.41 26.94
C ARG A 292 4.64 25.34 26.28
N LEU A 293 4.03 24.31 25.70
CA LEU A 293 4.74 23.27 24.94
C LEU A 293 5.23 23.78 23.59
N ASN A 294 4.66 24.86 23.03
CA ASN A 294 5.10 25.37 21.75
C ASN A 294 6.55 25.89 21.85
N TYR A 295 7.39 25.48 20.90
CA TYR A 295 8.84 25.69 20.86
C TYR A 295 9.63 25.02 21.99
N GLU A 296 9.02 24.14 22.78
CA GLU A 296 9.69 23.36 23.81
C GLU A 296 10.29 22.07 23.23
N LEU A 297 11.43 21.65 23.78
CA LEU A 297 12.04 20.34 23.51
C LEU A 297 11.30 19.28 24.33
N ILE A 298 10.57 18.41 23.63
CA ILE A 298 9.72 17.38 24.23
C ILE A 298 10.16 15.98 23.79
N ARG A 299 9.77 14.98 24.59
CA ARG A 299 9.95 13.56 24.30
C ARG A 299 8.60 12.85 24.31
N ILE A 300 8.23 12.26 23.17
CA ILE A 300 6.95 11.57 22.97
C ILE A 300 7.19 10.13 22.55
N ARG A 301 6.42 9.20 23.13
CA ARG A 301 6.30 7.82 22.63
C ARG A 301 5.13 7.70 21.67
N ALA A 302 5.39 7.15 20.49
CA ALA A 302 4.39 7.02 19.45
C ALA A 302 4.63 5.78 18.57
N GLN A 303 3.55 5.25 18.01
CA GLN A 303 3.62 4.24 16.96
C GLN A 303 3.83 4.93 15.61
N LEU A 304 4.77 4.44 14.83
CA LEU A 304 4.96 4.85 13.45
C LEU A 304 3.81 4.30 12.60
N VAL A 305 3.10 5.19 11.91
CA VAL A 305 2.00 4.85 11.01
C VAL A 305 2.50 4.79 9.58
N ASP A 306 3.29 5.78 9.16
CA ASP A 306 3.81 5.86 7.80
C ASP A 306 5.09 6.71 7.73
N VAL A 307 5.85 6.56 6.65
CA VAL A 307 7.07 7.32 6.36
C VAL A 307 6.90 8.06 5.04
N GLY A 308 6.69 9.37 5.12
CA GLY A 308 6.61 10.27 3.98
C GLY A 308 7.97 10.82 3.56
N LYS A 309 8.13 11.06 2.26
CA LYS A 309 9.28 11.77 1.69
C LYS A 309 8.76 12.92 0.84
N TYR A 310 9.11 14.14 1.23
CA TYR A 310 8.69 15.36 0.56
C TYR A 310 9.89 15.98 -0.14
N PHE A 311 9.69 16.45 -1.38
CA PHE A 311 10.69 17.26 -2.05
C PHE A 311 10.78 18.60 -1.33
N ALA A 312 11.95 18.87 -0.77
CA ALA A 312 12.25 20.10 -0.06
C ALA A 312 13.59 20.60 -0.61
N PRO A 313 13.58 21.25 -1.78
CA PRO A 313 14.81 21.74 -2.41
C PRO A 313 15.54 22.72 -1.48
N THR A 314 16.84 22.52 -1.31
CA THR A 314 17.72 23.37 -0.51
C THR A 314 18.73 24.09 -1.40
N GLU A 315 19.42 25.08 -0.84
CA GLU A 315 20.50 25.84 -1.51
C GLU A 315 21.56 24.93 -2.17
N LYS A 316 21.85 23.78 -1.55
CA LYS A 316 22.94 22.86 -1.99
C LYS A 316 22.45 21.73 -2.89
N ASP A 317 21.18 21.36 -2.81
CA ASP A 317 20.63 20.23 -3.56
C ASP A 317 19.16 20.47 -3.93
N ALA A 318 18.89 20.59 -5.23
CA ALA A 318 17.53 20.74 -5.75
C ALA A 318 16.68 19.47 -5.58
N ASN A 319 17.32 18.34 -5.31
CA ASN A 319 16.67 17.05 -5.07
C ASN A 319 16.67 16.68 -3.58
N SER A 320 16.98 17.61 -2.67
CA SER A 320 16.92 17.30 -1.25
C SER A 320 15.51 16.91 -0.84
N VAL A 321 15.47 15.90 0.01
CA VAL A 321 14.24 15.29 0.51
C VAL A 321 14.14 15.61 1.99
N GLN A 322 12.96 16.00 2.43
CA GLN A 322 12.59 16.02 3.84
C GLN A 322 11.83 14.73 4.15
N VAL A 323 12.31 13.99 5.14
CA VAL A 323 11.63 12.80 5.64
C VAL A 323 10.66 13.22 6.75
N SER A 324 9.39 12.84 6.61
CA SER A 324 8.37 13.02 7.62
C SER A 324 7.89 11.65 8.11
N LEU A 325 7.73 11.51 9.41
CA LEU A 325 7.21 10.32 10.06
C LEU A 325 5.80 10.64 10.55
N LEU A 326 4.80 9.97 9.98
CA LEU A 326 3.45 10.05 10.51
C LEU A 326 3.38 9.15 11.74
N CYS A 327 3.15 9.73 12.91
CA CYS A 327 3.16 9.04 14.17
C CYS A 327 1.80 9.13 14.86
N ARG A 328 1.49 8.12 15.67
CA ARG A 328 0.26 8.05 16.47
C ARG A 328 0.59 7.80 17.93
N SER A 329 0.05 8.62 18.83
CA SER A 329 0.15 8.43 20.28
C SER A 329 -1.26 8.45 20.86
N GLY A 330 -1.76 7.30 21.29
CA GLY A 330 -3.18 7.15 21.63
C GLY A 330 -4.08 7.26 20.39
N GLU A 331 -5.08 8.13 20.45
CA GLU A 331 -5.99 8.44 19.33
C GLU A 331 -5.43 9.51 18.38
N GLU A 332 -4.36 10.19 18.80
CA GLU A 332 -3.88 11.41 18.17
C GLU A 332 -2.76 11.13 17.19
N SER A 333 -2.79 11.79 16.05
CA SER A 333 -1.77 11.70 15.02
C SER A 333 -1.03 13.01 14.84
N PHE A 334 0.29 12.93 14.65
CA PHE A 334 1.14 14.07 14.39
C PHE A 334 2.25 13.70 13.42
N GLU A 335 2.82 14.70 12.73
CA GLU A 335 4.03 14.51 11.95
C GLU A 335 5.28 14.77 12.79
N ALA A 336 6.30 13.94 12.65
CA ALA A 336 7.66 14.24 13.09
C ALA A 336 8.57 14.42 11.87
N ARG A 337 9.16 15.60 11.71
CA ARG A 337 9.93 15.97 10.52
C ARG A 337 11.42 16.00 10.83
N LEU A 338 12.20 15.30 10.03
CA LEU A 338 13.66 15.39 10.06
C LEU A 338 14.15 16.67 9.37
N PRO A 339 15.39 17.12 9.70
CA PRO A 339 16.04 18.17 8.94
C PRO A 339 16.13 17.79 7.46
N VAL A 340 16.03 18.80 6.59
CA VAL A 340 16.11 18.58 5.15
C VAL A 340 17.48 18.03 4.77
N GLY A 341 17.51 16.96 3.97
CA GLY A 341 18.74 16.28 3.56
C GLY A 341 19.20 15.16 4.49
N GLU A 342 18.61 15.03 5.70
CA GLU A 342 18.83 13.84 6.53
C GLU A 342 17.96 12.67 6.04
N GLN A 343 18.58 11.50 5.95
CA GLN A 343 17.88 10.26 5.67
C GLN A 343 17.39 9.66 6.99
N GLY A 344 16.14 9.21 7.03
CA GLY A 344 15.61 8.50 8.18
C GLY A 344 16.38 7.20 8.50
N PRO A 345 16.21 6.65 9.72
CA PRO A 345 16.89 5.43 10.13
C PRO A 345 16.62 4.28 9.15
N VAL A 346 17.68 3.53 8.80
CA VAL A 346 17.57 2.39 7.89
C VAL A 346 16.74 1.28 8.53
N GLY A 347 15.76 0.74 7.79
CA GLY A 347 14.92 -0.37 8.26
C GLY A 347 13.76 0.04 9.17
N LEU A 348 13.41 1.33 9.21
CA LEU A 348 12.26 1.83 9.92
C LEU A 348 10.97 1.46 9.15
N GLU A 349 10.21 0.48 9.67
CA GLU A 349 8.94 0.02 9.06
C GLU A 349 7.72 0.53 9.84
N PRO A 350 6.60 0.83 9.15
CA PRO A 350 5.32 1.11 9.79
C PRO A 350 4.92 0.07 10.85
N GLY A 351 4.39 0.54 11.97
CA GLY A 351 3.99 -0.26 13.12
C GLY A 351 5.04 -0.32 14.24
N ALA A 352 6.27 0.14 14.01
CA ALA A 352 7.29 0.28 15.06
C ALA A 352 6.85 1.28 16.14
N VAL A 353 7.26 1.05 17.39
CA VAL A 353 7.05 2.02 18.49
C VAL A 353 8.35 2.79 18.70
N LEU A 354 8.26 4.11 18.56
CA LEU A 354 9.37 5.04 18.62
C LEU A 354 9.25 5.91 19.87
N GLU A 355 10.39 6.28 20.42
CA GLU A 355 10.54 7.41 21.33
C GLU A 355 11.22 8.52 20.55
N LEU A 356 10.51 9.62 20.37
CA LEU A 356 10.89 10.76 19.53
C LEU A 356 11.20 11.95 20.43
N THR A 357 12.32 12.62 20.18
CA THR A 357 12.71 13.85 20.87
C THR A 357 12.74 15.00 19.88
N GLY A 358 12.16 16.15 20.18
CA GLY A 358 12.18 17.25 19.22
C GLY A 358 11.50 18.51 19.71
N ILE A 359 11.62 19.57 18.92
CA ILE A 359 10.97 20.84 19.21
C ILE A 359 9.50 20.74 18.80
N CYS A 360 8.60 20.94 19.76
CA CYS A 360 7.16 20.92 19.50
C CYS A 360 6.73 22.20 18.78
N ASN A 361 6.03 22.05 17.67
CA ASN A 361 5.40 23.16 16.97
C ASN A 361 3.89 22.93 16.97
N LEU A 362 3.17 23.71 17.76
CA LEU A 362 1.71 23.67 17.78
C LEU A 362 1.15 24.35 16.53
N MET A 363 0.05 23.80 16.01
CA MET A 363 -0.64 24.33 14.84
C MET A 363 -1.89 25.09 15.29
N HIS A 364 -2.13 26.25 14.69
CA HIS A 364 -3.33 27.05 14.93
C HIS A 364 -4.42 26.66 13.92
N ASN A 365 -5.63 26.39 14.42
CA ASN A 365 -6.80 26.21 13.58
C ASN A 365 -7.38 27.56 13.14
N GLU A 366 -7.41 27.82 11.83
CA GLU A 366 -7.87 29.09 11.25
C GLU A 366 -9.39 29.32 11.28
N ASP A 367 -10.20 28.29 11.63
CA ASP A 367 -11.66 28.39 11.66
C ASP A 367 -12.14 29.30 12.80
N MET A 368 -11.40 29.38 13.91
CA MET A 368 -11.72 30.25 15.05
C MET A 368 -10.81 31.50 15.09
N ARG A 369 -11.12 32.49 14.24
CA ARG A 369 -10.27 33.68 14.00
C ARG A 369 -10.07 34.66 15.17
N TRP A 370 -10.77 34.49 16.30
CA TRP A 370 -10.73 35.43 17.44
C TRP A 370 -10.16 34.82 18.72
N ARG A 371 -9.85 33.52 18.74
CA ARG A 371 -9.30 32.81 19.90
C ARG A 371 -8.31 31.76 19.43
N LEU A 372 -7.19 31.62 20.15
CA LEU A 372 -6.25 30.54 19.90
C LEU A 372 -6.94 29.19 20.13
N TYR A 373 -7.08 28.42 19.06
CA TYR A 373 -7.40 27.00 19.10
C TYR A 373 -6.24 26.26 18.44
N ALA A 374 -5.58 25.38 19.19
CA ALA A 374 -4.54 24.51 18.68
C ALA A 374 -5.09 23.07 18.65
N ASP A 375 -5.23 22.52 17.46
CA ASP A 375 -5.83 21.21 17.19
C ASP A 375 -4.84 20.22 16.59
N GLY A 376 -3.59 20.64 16.44
CA GLY A 376 -2.53 19.81 15.88
C GLY A 376 -1.18 20.23 16.41
N LEU A 377 -0.23 19.31 16.25
CA LEU A 377 1.19 19.61 16.41
C LEU A 377 1.97 18.88 15.34
N TRP A 378 3.16 19.39 15.06
CA TRP A 378 4.21 18.62 14.42
C TRP A 378 5.49 18.76 15.23
N LEU A 379 6.30 17.72 15.22
CA LEU A 379 7.54 17.63 15.96
C LEU A 379 8.72 17.88 15.02
N GLN A 380 9.54 18.86 15.33
CA GLN A 380 10.79 19.13 14.61
C GLN A 380 11.91 18.33 15.25
N LEU A 381 12.33 17.25 14.60
CA LEU A 381 13.48 16.47 15.03
C LEU A 381 14.76 17.24 14.67
N ARG A 382 15.78 17.17 15.53
CA ARG A 382 17.04 17.90 15.34
C ARG A 382 18.03 17.07 14.52
N SER A 383 17.94 15.74 14.64
CA SER A 383 18.68 14.79 13.82
C SER A 383 18.04 13.39 13.88
N VAL A 384 18.57 12.44 13.10
CA VAL A 384 18.23 11.00 13.21
C VAL A 384 18.42 10.44 14.62
N ASN A 385 19.34 10.98 15.43
CA ASN A 385 19.61 10.49 16.79
C ASN A 385 18.44 10.74 17.76
N ASP A 386 17.54 11.65 17.41
CA ASP A 386 16.34 11.92 18.20
C ASP A 386 15.25 10.84 18.01
N ILE A 387 15.50 9.82 17.18
CA ILE A 387 14.59 8.69 16.93
C ILE A 387 15.15 7.44 17.60
N ALA A 388 14.53 7.02 18.70
CA ALA A 388 14.84 5.75 19.35
C ALA A 388 13.76 4.70 19.08
N VAL A 389 14.15 3.56 18.49
CA VAL A 389 13.21 2.43 18.27
C VAL A 389 13.08 1.63 19.57
N ILE A 390 11.96 1.81 20.27
CA ILE A 390 11.64 1.07 21.51
C ILE A 390 11.19 -0.35 21.19
N LYS A 391 10.35 -0.50 20.16
CA LYS A 391 9.85 -1.79 19.70
C LYS A 391 9.86 -1.83 18.17
N PRO A 392 10.50 -2.84 17.54
CA PRO A 392 10.48 -2.97 16.09
C PRO A 392 9.07 -3.25 15.58
N ALA A 393 8.85 -3.01 14.28
CA ALA A 393 7.58 -3.28 13.62
C ALA A 393 7.19 -4.77 13.78
N PRO A 394 5.90 -5.08 13.98
CA PRO A 394 5.42 -6.46 13.98
C PRO A 394 5.73 -7.16 12.66
N TRP A 395 6.19 -8.41 12.70
CA TRP A 395 6.45 -9.20 11.49
C TRP A 395 5.20 -9.41 10.62
N TRP A 396 4.02 -9.46 11.22
CA TRP A 396 2.75 -9.63 10.51
C TRP A 396 2.20 -8.28 10.04
N THR A 397 2.58 -7.88 8.84
CA THR A 397 1.94 -6.76 8.13
C THR A 397 0.68 -7.22 7.41
N ALA A 398 -0.23 -6.30 7.08
CA ALA A 398 -1.45 -6.62 6.32
C ALA A 398 -1.13 -7.28 4.98
N GLU A 399 -0.04 -6.86 4.32
CA GLU A 399 0.46 -7.46 3.09
C GLU A 399 0.91 -8.92 3.30
N ARG A 400 1.70 -9.19 4.35
CA ARG A 400 2.16 -10.57 4.66
C ARG A 400 1.00 -11.48 5.05
N LEU A 401 -0.02 -10.94 5.72
CA LEU A 401 -1.24 -11.67 6.03
C LEU A 401 -2.03 -12.01 4.76
N LEU A 402 -2.17 -11.06 3.82
CA LEU A 402 -2.79 -11.29 2.51
C LEU A 402 -2.05 -12.37 1.71
N TRP A 403 -0.72 -12.35 1.70
CA TRP A 403 0.08 -13.42 1.11
C TRP A 403 -0.15 -14.76 1.78
N ALA A 404 -0.16 -14.82 3.12
CA ALA A 404 -0.42 -16.05 3.85
C ALA A 404 -1.81 -16.62 3.55
N VAL A 405 -2.84 -15.76 3.53
CA VAL A 405 -4.22 -16.14 3.16
C VAL A 405 -4.27 -16.62 1.71
N GLY A 406 -3.60 -15.93 0.79
CA GLY A 406 -3.49 -16.32 -0.62
C GLY A 406 -2.82 -17.69 -0.81
N ILE A 407 -1.74 -17.96 -0.07
CA ILE A 407 -1.05 -19.26 -0.08
C ILE A 407 -1.96 -20.36 0.48
N ILE A 408 -2.62 -20.13 1.61
CA ILE A 408 -3.56 -21.08 2.20
C ILE A 408 -4.71 -21.39 1.24
N PHE A 409 -5.28 -20.36 0.62
CA PHE A 409 -6.34 -20.51 -0.37
C PHE A 409 -5.87 -21.30 -1.59
N SER A 410 -4.66 -21.03 -2.09
CA SER A 410 -4.07 -21.77 -3.21
C SER A 410 -3.83 -23.25 -2.88
N MET A 411 -3.31 -23.57 -1.68
CA MET A 411 -3.15 -24.95 -1.22
C MET A 411 -4.47 -25.68 -1.09
N LEU A 412 -5.51 -25.03 -0.55
CA LEU A 412 -6.86 -25.60 -0.48
C LEU A 412 -7.40 -25.91 -1.88
N LEU A 413 -7.21 -25.00 -2.83
CA LEU A 413 -7.66 -25.18 -4.21
C LEU A 413 -6.91 -26.35 -4.87
N LEU A 414 -5.59 -26.44 -4.69
CA LEU A 414 -4.79 -27.59 -5.13
C LEU A 414 -5.27 -28.90 -4.51
N PHE A 415 -5.60 -28.90 -3.21
CA PHE A 415 -6.12 -30.08 -2.51
C PHE A 415 -7.50 -30.51 -3.04
N VAL A 416 -8.37 -29.55 -3.35
CA VAL A 416 -9.69 -29.83 -3.96
C VAL A 416 -9.50 -30.43 -5.36
N VAL A 417 -8.65 -29.81 -6.20
CA VAL A 417 -8.33 -30.33 -7.54
C VAL A 417 -7.75 -31.74 -7.45
N TRP A 418 -6.80 -31.96 -6.54
CA TRP A 418 -6.23 -33.27 -6.27
C TRP A 418 -7.29 -34.29 -5.86
N THR A 419 -8.19 -33.93 -4.94
CA THR A 419 -9.28 -34.80 -4.48
C THR A 419 -10.25 -35.16 -5.60
N LEU A 420 -10.58 -34.22 -6.49
CA LEU A 420 -11.44 -34.46 -7.65
C LEU A 420 -10.77 -35.39 -8.67
N LEU A 421 -9.48 -35.18 -8.96
CA LEU A 421 -8.69 -36.07 -9.81
C LEU A 421 -8.57 -37.47 -9.21
N LEU A 422 -8.39 -37.56 -7.89
CA LEU A 422 -8.32 -38.83 -7.16
C LEU A 422 -9.65 -39.57 -7.22
N ARG A 423 -10.79 -38.89 -6.95
CA ARG A 423 -12.13 -39.50 -7.08
C ARG A 423 -12.36 -40.02 -8.49
N LYS A 424 -12.04 -39.24 -9.52
CA LYS A 424 -12.15 -39.66 -10.92
C LYS A 424 -11.29 -40.89 -11.22
N THR A 425 -10.12 -41.00 -10.59
CA THR A 425 -9.22 -42.15 -10.74
C THR A 425 -9.78 -43.38 -10.03
N VAL A 426 -10.32 -43.21 -8.82
CA VAL A 426 -10.92 -44.29 -8.02
C VAL A 426 -12.21 -44.81 -8.66
N ASP A 427 -13.09 -43.94 -9.17
CA ASP A 427 -14.31 -44.35 -9.88
C ASP A 427 -13.98 -45.21 -11.11
N ARG A 428 -12.93 -44.81 -11.84
CA ARG A 428 -12.43 -45.57 -12.99
C ARG A 428 -11.84 -46.93 -12.58
N GLN A 429 -11.16 -47.02 -11.44
CA GLN A 429 -10.65 -48.29 -10.92
C GLN A 429 -11.77 -49.20 -10.38
N THR A 430 -12.77 -48.62 -9.73
CA THR A 430 -13.90 -49.34 -9.12
C THR A 430 -14.80 -49.97 -10.18
N GLY A 431 -15.04 -49.27 -11.30
CA GLY A 431 -15.80 -49.81 -12.43
C GLY A 431 -15.17 -51.07 -13.05
N ILE A 432 -13.84 -51.11 -13.16
CA ILE A 432 -13.12 -52.26 -13.73
C ILE A 432 -13.17 -53.48 -12.79
N ILE A 433 -13.23 -53.27 -11.47
CA ILE A 433 -13.32 -54.35 -10.48
C ILE A 433 -14.73 -54.96 -10.47
N SER A 434 -15.77 -54.13 -10.54
CA SER A 434 -17.16 -54.60 -10.52
C SER A 434 -17.49 -55.53 -11.69
N GLU A 435 -17.00 -55.22 -12.89
CA GLU A 435 -17.24 -56.04 -14.09
C GLU A 435 -16.58 -57.43 -13.99
N LYS A 436 -15.41 -57.52 -13.35
CA LYS A 436 -14.74 -58.80 -13.11
C LYS A 436 -15.45 -59.65 -12.06
N VAL A 437 -15.98 -59.03 -11.01
CA VAL A 437 -16.70 -59.75 -9.94
C VAL A 437 -18.03 -60.32 -10.45
N GLU A 438 -18.76 -59.60 -11.30
CA GLU A 438 -20.00 -60.13 -11.90
C GLU A 438 -19.74 -61.34 -12.81
N GLN A 439 -18.68 -61.31 -13.61
CA GLN A 439 -18.34 -62.44 -14.49
C GLN A 439 -17.92 -63.69 -13.70
N GLU A 440 -17.14 -63.53 -12.62
CA GLU A 440 -16.77 -64.65 -11.75
C GLU A 440 -17.98 -65.23 -10.99
N ALA A 441 -18.91 -64.39 -10.56
CA ALA A 441 -20.13 -64.85 -9.88
C ALA A 441 -21.02 -65.71 -10.79
N VAL A 442 -21.22 -65.30 -12.04
CA VAL A 442 -22.03 -66.05 -13.03
C VAL A 442 -21.41 -67.41 -13.36
N LEU A 443 -20.07 -67.49 -13.48
CA LEU A 443 -19.38 -68.75 -13.75
C LEU A 443 -19.46 -69.72 -12.56
N ASN A 444 -19.27 -69.22 -11.34
CA ASN A 444 -19.37 -70.02 -10.12
C ASN A 444 -20.78 -70.61 -9.94
N GLU A 445 -21.83 -69.82 -10.24
CA GLU A 445 -23.21 -70.30 -10.11
C GLU A 445 -23.52 -71.39 -11.14
N ARG A 446 -23.04 -71.26 -12.39
CA ARG A 446 -23.16 -72.33 -13.39
C ARG A 446 -22.48 -73.62 -12.97
N GLN A 447 -21.28 -73.55 -12.40
CA GLN A 447 -20.58 -74.72 -11.88
C GLN A 447 -21.24 -75.32 -10.63
N ARG A 448 -21.96 -74.52 -9.84
CA ARG A 448 -22.75 -75.03 -8.71
C ARG A 448 -23.96 -75.81 -9.21
N ILE A 449 -24.75 -75.23 -10.12
CA ILE A 449 -25.93 -75.88 -10.72
C ILE A 449 -25.53 -77.19 -11.42
N ALA A 450 -24.44 -77.19 -12.18
CA ALA A 450 -23.96 -78.40 -12.85
C ALA A 450 -23.58 -79.53 -11.86
N ARG A 451 -23.04 -79.19 -10.69
CA ARG A 451 -22.71 -80.17 -9.64
C ARG A 451 -23.97 -80.71 -8.95
N GLU A 452 -24.87 -79.83 -8.54
CA GLU A 452 -26.14 -80.23 -7.90
C GLU A 452 -26.97 -81.15 -8.81
N LEU A 453 -27.00 -80.87 -10.12
CA LEU A 453 -27.65 -81.74 -11.11
C LEU A 453 -26.99 -83.13 -11.18
N HIS A 454 -25.66 -83.18 -11.21
CA HIS A 454 -24.93 -84.44 -11.28
C HIS A 454 -25.22 -85.33 -10.07
N ASP A 455 -25.16 -84.75 -8.86
CA ASP A 455 -25.36 -85.47 -7.60
C ASP A 455 -26.80 -86.01 -7.48
N ASN A 456 -27.81 -85.20 -7.82
CA ASN A 456 -29.21 -85.63 -7.74
C ASN A 456 -29.54 -86.73 -8.76
N LEU A 457 -29.00 -86.63 -9.97
CA LEU A 457 -29.18 -87.65 -11.00
C LEU A 457 -28.53 -88.97 -10.59
N GLU A 458 -27.31 -88.93 -10.06
CA GLU A 458 -26.59 -90.11 -9.59
C GLU A 458 -27.35 -90.80 -8.46
N GLN A 459 -27.85 -90.02 -7.49
CA GLN A 459 -28.66 -90.55 -6.38
C GLN A 459 -29.96 -91.19 -6.85
N GLY A 460 -30.70 -90.55 -7.76
CA GLY A 460 -31.95 -91.09 -8.31
C GLY A 460 -31.76 -92.39 -9.09
N LEU A 461 -30.71 -92.46 -9.92
CA LEU A 461 -30.34 -93.67 -10.66
C LEU A 461 -29.85 -94.80 -9.74
N ALA A 462 -29.08 -94.48 -8.71
CA ALA A 462 -28.62 -95.46 -7.74
C ALA A 462 -29.80 -96.06 -6.94
N GLY A 463 -30.74 -95.22 -6.49
CA GLY A 463 -31.94 -95.66 -5.77
C GLY A 463 -32.81 -96.59 -6.60
N THR A 464 -33.06 -96.25 -7.86
CA THR A 464 -33.82 -97.09 -8.80
C THR A 464 -33.12 -98.42 -9.12
N ALA A 465 -31.79 -98.41 -9.27
CA ALA A 465 -31.01 -99.63 -9.48
C ALA A 465 -31.06 -100.58 -8.29
N ILE A 466 -31.00 -100.06 -7.05
CA ILE A 466 -31.13 -100.86 -5.82
C ILE A 466 -32.52 -101.49 -5.75
N GLN A 467 -33.58 -100.72 -6.04
CA GLN A 467 -34.95 -101.22 -5.99
C GLN A 467 -35.17 -102.35 -7.02
N LEU A 468 -34.70 -102.15 -8.26
CA LEU A 468 -34.74 -103.18 -9.30
C LEU A 468 -33.94 -104.44 -8.93
N GLN A 469 -32.77 -104.29 -8.31
CA GLN A 469 -32.00 -105.43 -7.81
C GLN A 469 -32.74 -106.17 -6.68
N GLY A 470 -33.38 -105.43 -5.77
CA GLY A 470 -34.23 -105.97 -4.71
C GLY A 470 -35.37 -106.81 -5.29
N SER A 471 -36.15 -106.24 -6.21
CA SER A 471 -37.25 -106.93 -6.87
C SER A 471 -36.78 -108.15 -7.65
N ARG A 472 -35.62 -108.09 -8.33
CA ARG A 472 -35.04 -109.26 -9.01
C ARG A 472 -34.68 -110.40 -8.05
N ARG A 473 -34.12 -110.08 -6.88
CA ARG A 473 -33.78 -111.10 -5.87
C ARG A 473 -35.04 -111.73 -5.27
N LEU A 474 -36.06 -110.94 -4.97
CA LEU A 474 -37.35 -111.43 -4.48
C LEU A 474 -38.03 -112.35 -5.50
N LEU A 475 -38.06 -111.95 -6.77
CA LEU A 475 -38.58 -112.80 -7.86
C LEU A 475 -37.84 -114.13 -7.94
N LYS A 476 -36.50 -114.10 -7.91
CA LYS A 476 -35.68 -115.32 -7.95
C LYS A 476 -35.95 -116.22 -6.74
N HIS A 477 -35.99 -115.66 -5.53
CA HIS A 477 -36.29 -116.39 -4.31
C HIS A 477 -37.69 -117.02 -4.34
N ASN A 478 -38.71 -116.27 -4.76
CA ASN A 478 -40.08 -116.78 -4.83
C ASN A 478 -40.19 -117.89 -5.89
N THR A 479 -39.53 -117.73 -7.03
CA THR A 479 -39.50 -118.76 -8.09
C THR A 479 -38.76 -120.02 -7.64
N GLU A 480 -37.62 -119.87 -6.94
CA GLU A 480 -36.84 -120.99 -6.39
C GLU A 480 -37.62 -121.72 -5.30
N THR A 481 -38.23 -121.00 -4.37
CA THR A 481 -39.08 -121.55 -3.30
C THR A 481 -40.24 -122.35 -3.89
N PHE A 482 -40.97 -121.75 -4.84
CA PHE A 482 -42.07 -122.39 -5.56
C PHE A 482 -41.62 -123.66 -6.30
N SER A 483 -40.49 -123.61 -7.00
CA SER A 483 -39.94 -124.78 -7.72
C SER A 483 -39.52 -125.92 -6.77
N SER A 484 -39.03 -125.57 -5.58
CA SER A 484 -38.59 -126.53 -4.57
C SER A 484 -39.78 -127.21 -3.87
N GLU A 485 -40.86 -126.48 -3.63
CA GLU A 485 -42.10 -127.03 -3.07
C GLU A 485 -42.84 -127.89 -4.09
N LEU A 486 -42.92 -127.47 -5.36
CA LEU A 486 -43.45 -128.30 -6.45
C LEU A 486 -42.68 -129.62 -6.59
N ARG A 487 -41.35 -129.59 -6.48
CA ARG A 487 -40.53 -130.82 -6.50
C ARG A 487 -40.77 -131.72 -5.30
N LYS A 488 -40.98 -131.16 -4.11
CA LYS A 488 -41.29 -131.95 -2.89
C LYS A 488 -42.69 -132.56 -2.91
N MET A 489 -43.66 -131.94 -3.59
CA MET A 489 -45.05 -132.43 -3.66
C MET A 489 -45.29 -133.46 -4.78
N ALA A 490 -44.39 -133.61 -5.75
CA ALA A 490 -44.53 -134.63 -6.79
C ALA A 490 -44.36 -136.09 -6.27
N ASP A 491 -43.76 -136.26 -5.09
CA ASP A 491 -43.50 -137.58 -4.47
C ASP A 491 -44.56 -138.01 -3.40
N GLU A 492 -45.50 -137.14 -3.01
CA GLU A 492 -46.56 -137.45 -2.02
C GLU A 492 -47.90 -136.78 -2.40
N TYR A 493 -48.94 -137.58 -2.66
CA TYR A 493 -50.28 -137.11 -3.07
C TYR A 493 -50.94 -136.22 -1.98
N ARG A 494 -50.90 -134.88 -2.15
CA ARG A 494 -51.62 -133.87 -1.34
C ARG A 494 -52.26 -132.77 -2.20
N PRO A 495 -53.37 -132.12 -1.77
CA PRO A 495 -54.18 -131.24 -2.63
C PRO A 495 -53.56 -129.85 -2.88
N LEU A 496 -53.84 -129.30 -4.06
CA LEU A 496 -53.20 -128.15 -4.73
C LEU A 496 -53.73 -126.74 -4.37
N GLU A 497 -54.74 -126.62 -3.50
CA GLU A 497 -55.54 -125.39 -3.37
C GLU A 497 -54.80 -124.25 -2.63
N ASN A 498 -53.98 -124.55 -1.62
CA ASN A 498 -53.26 -123.55 -0.82
C ASN A 498 -52.06 -122.88 -1.53
N LEU A 499 -51.58 -123.47 -2.63
CA LEU A 499 -50.37 -122.98 -3.33
C LEU A 499 -50.71 -121.86 -4.34
N ALA A 500 -51.88 -121.95 -4.99
CA ALA A 500 -52.32 -120.99 -6.00
C ALA A 500 -52.62 -119.61 -5.39
N GLU A 501 -53.20 -119.57 -4.19
CA GLU A 501 -53.57 -118.32 -3.52
C GLU A 501 -52.33 -117.55 -3.04
N ARG A 502 -51.28 -118.25 -2.57
CA ARG A 502 -49.99 -117.62 -2.22
C ARG A 502 -49.26 -117.07 -3.43
N PHE A 503 -49.30 -117.78 -4.56
CA PHE A 503 -48.65 -117.32 -5.79
C PHE A 503 -49.27 -116.02 -6.33
N ASP A 504 -50.60 -115.86 -6.23
CA ASP A 504 -51.27 -114.63 -6.67
C ASP A 504 -50.91 -113.42 -5.78
N VAL A 505 -50.76 -113.64 -4.47
CA VAL A 505 -50.28 -112.61 -3.53
C VAL A 505 -48.85 -112.20 -3.84
N ASP A 506 -47.95 -113.16 -4.08
CA ASP A 506 -46.55 -112.87 -4.41
C ASP A 506 -46.40 -112.19 -5.77
N MET A 507 -47.20 -112.56 -6.77
CA MET A 507 -47.22 -111.90 -8.08
C MET A 507 -47.71 -110.45 -7.99
N LYS A 508 -48.79 -110.18 -7.25
CA LYS A 508 -49.27 -108.79 -7.04
C LYS A 508 -48.22 -107.94 -6.32
N ARG A 509 -47.50 -108.51 -5.35
CA ARG A 509 -46.43 -107.82 -4.64
C ARG A 509 -45.26 -107.45 -5.58
N ASN A 510 -44.85 -108.38 -6.43
CA ASN A 510 -43.79 -108.13 -7.41
C ASN A 510 -44.17 -107.07 -8.44
N VAL A 511 -45.42 -107.08 -8.95
CA VAL A 511 -45.90 -106.05 -9.88
C VAL A 511 -45.87 -104.66 -9.25
N ASN A 512 -46.28 -104.53 -7.98
CA ASN A 512 -46.31 -103.25 -7.31
C ASN A 512 -44.91 -102.62 -7.15
N GLU A 513 -43.88 -103.42 -6.87
CA GLU A 513 -42.51 -102.90 -6.77
C GLU A 513 -41.95 -102.40 -8.12
N PHE A 514 -42.29 -103.06 -9.23
CA PHE A 514 -41.90 -102.58 -10.57
C PHE A 514 -42.60 -101.25 -10.93
N THR A 515 -43.85 -101.06 -10.53
CA THR A 515 -44.56 -99.79 -10.72
C THR A 515 -43.86 -98.66 -9.97
N THR A 516 -43.44 -98.88 -8.71
CA THR A 516 -42.69 -97.89 -7.94
C THR A 516 -41.35 -97.53 -8.59
N ALA A 517 -40.62 -98.52 -9.12
CA ALA A 517 -39.37 -98.27 -9.84
C ALA A 517 -39.59 -97.47 -11.14
N GLN A 518 -40.70 -97.70 -11.85
CA GLN A 518 -41.07 -96.90 -13.03
C GLN A 518 -41.42 -95.46 -12.67
N GLU A 519 -42.17 -95.23 -11.58
CA GLU A 519 -42.52 -93.88 -11.12
C GLU A 519 -41.27 -93.08 -10.73
N MET A 520 -40.31 -93.70 -10.04
CA MET A 520 -39.03 -93.05 -9.69
C MET A 520 -38.19 -92.69 -10.93
N LEU A 521 -38.15 -93.55 -11.94
CA LEU A 521 -37.46 -93.27 -13.21
C LEU A 521 -38.15 -92.16 -14.01
N ALA A 522 -39.49 -92.12 -14.00
CA ALA A 522 -40.25 -91.05 -14.63
C ALA A 522 -39.97 -89.69 -13.96
N PHE A 523 -39.94 -89.66 -12.62
CA PHE A 523 -39.60 -88.47 -11.84
C PHE A 523 -38.17 -87.98 -12.13
N CYS A 524 -37.17 -88.87 -12.10
CA CYS A 524 -35.79 -88.52 -12.45
C CYS A 524 -35.67 -87.99 -13.89
N GLY A 525 -36.45 -88.53 -14.83
CA GLY A 525 -36.47 -88.09 -16.21
C GLY A 525 -37.04 -86.68 -16.40
N ASP A 526 -38.08 -86.33 -15.65
CA ASP A 526 -38.71 -85.00 -15.72
C ASP A 526 -37.86 -83.92 -15.05
N GLU A 527 -37.24 -84.24 -13.92
CA GLU A 527 -36.33 -83.34 -13.21
C GLU A 527 -35.04 -83.07 -13.98
N SER A 528 -34.51 -84.08 -14.68
CA SER A 528 -33.36 -83.92 -15.60
C SER A 528 -33.69 -83.01 -16.78
N ARG A 529 -34.89 -83.15 -17.37
CA ARG A 529 -35.31 -82.31 -18.50
C ARG A 529 -35.49 -80.86 -18.09
N THR A 530 -36.12 -80.62 -16.95
CA THR A 530 -36.32 -79.27 -16.40
C THR A 530 -34.97 -78.59 -16.12
N SER A 531 -34.05 -79.31 -15.47
CA SER A 531 -32.71 -78.79 -15.16
C SER A 531 -31.84 -78.55 -16.41
N ILE A 532 -31.98 -79.37 -17.46
CA ILE A 532 -31.31 -79.14 -18.75
C ILE A 532 -31.87 -77.92 -19.48
N ILE A 533 -33.17 -77.62 -19.33
CA ILE A 533 -33.76 -76.38 -19.87
C ILE A 533 -33.17 -75.16 -19.15
N ASP A 534 -33.03 -75.21 -17.82
CA ASP A 534 -32.40 -74.14 -17.03
C ASP A 534 -30.91 -73.94 -17.39
N LEU A 535 -30.21 -75.01 -17.79
CA LEU A 535 -28.82 -74.95 -18.27
C LEU A 535 -28.69 -74.50 -19.74
N ARG A 536 -29.77 -74.53 -20.53
CA ARG A 536 -29.76 -74.30 -21.99
C ARG A 536 -30.40 -72.95 -22.39
N GLY A 537 -30.26 -71.93 -21.54
CA GLY A 537 -30.64 -70.55 -21.88
C GLY A 537 -29.58 -69.83 -22.72
N GLY A 538 -29.85 -69.64 -24.01
CA GLY A 538 -29.05 -68.79 -24.91
C GLY A 538 -29.25 -69.07 -26.41
N LEU A 539 -29.79 -68.10 -27.14
CA LEU A 539 -30.14 -68.06 -28.58
C LEU A 539 -31.45 -68.76 -29.03
N LEU A 540 -31.73 -70.02 -28.65
CA LEU A 540 -32.97 -70.71 -29.10
C LEU A 540 -34.24 -70.34 -28.29
N GLU A 541 -34.11 -69.59 -27.20
CA GLU A 541 -35.26 -68.98 -26.50
C GLU A 541 -35.85 -67.77 -27.24
N LYS A 542 -35.08 -67.16 -28.16
CA LYS A 542 -35.47 -65.90 -28.82
C LYS A 542 -35.83 -66.07 -30.30
N MET A 543 -35.57 -67.22 -30.92
CA MET A 543 -35.82 -67.45 -32.35
C MET A 543 -35.84 -68.94 -32.72
N ASP A 544 -36.44 -69.28 -33.88
CA ASP A 544 -36.54 -70.65 -34.38
C ASP A 544 -35.19 -71.22 -34.88
N LEU A 545 -35.11 -72.55 -35.00
CA LEU A 545 -33.88 -73.28 -35.33
C LEU A 545 -33.21 -72.79 -36.63
N PRO A 546 -33.94 -72.47 -37.72
CA PRO A 546 -33.35 -71.89 -38.93
C PRO A 546 -32.77 -70.49 -38.72
N ALA A 547 -33.39 -69.64 -37.90
CA ALA A 547 -32.90 -68.29 -37.60
C ALA A 547 -31.63 -68.32 -36.73
N ALA A 548 -31.60 -69.21 -35.73
CA ALA A 548 -30.41 -69.41 -34.89
C ALA A 548 -29.20 -69.91 -35.72
N LEU A 549 -29.44 -70.81 -36.69
CA LEU A 549 -28.38 -71.30 -37.59
C LEU A 549 -27.84 -70.18 -38.52
N ARG A 550 -28.70 -69.27 -39.01
CA ARG A 550 -28.28 -68.13 -39.83
C ARG A 550 -27.43 -67.13 -39.04
N GLN A 551 -27.81 -66.82 -37.81
CA GLN A 551 -27.08 -65.87 -36.97
C GLN A 551 -25.72 -66.42 -36.52
N ALA A 552 -25.65 -67.72 -36.22
CA ALA A 552 -24.39 -68.38 -35.86
C ALA A 552 -23.41 -68.50 -37.04
N LEU A 553 -23.92 -68.62 -38.28
CA LEU A 553 -23.12 -68.74 -39.51
C LEU A 553 -22.82 -67.38 -40.18
N GLN A 554 -23.45 -66.28 -39.74
CA GLN A 554 -23.27 -64.93 -40.28
C GLN A 554 -21.79 -64.45 -40.28
N PRO A 555 -20.99 -64.67 -39.21
CA PRO A 555 -19.59 -64.28 -39.19
C PRO A 555 -18.68 -65.07 -40.15
N LEU A 556 -19.12 -66.25 -40.61
CA LEU A 556 -18.39 -67.07 -41.60
C LEU A 556 -18.70 -66.66 -43.05
N ALA A 557 -19.82 -65.97 -43.29
CA ALA A 557 -20.17 -65.38 -44.60
C ALA A 557 -19.53 -64.00 -44.81
N ASP A 558 -19.32 -63.23 -43.73
CA ASP A 558 -18.75 -61.87 -43.80
C ASP A 558 -17.21 -61.81 -43.68
N GLY A 559 -16.55 -62.94 -43.38
CA GLY A 559 -15.08 -63.05 -43.32
C GLY A 559 -14.35 -63.08 -44.68
N GLY A 560 -15.06 -62.85 -45.80
CA GLY A 560 -14.57 -62.98 -47.17
C GLY A 560 -14.33 -61.67 -47.93
N ARG A 561 -14.12 -60.52 -47.26
CA ARG A 561 -13.61 -59.30 -47.90
C ARG A 561 -12.47 -58.67 -47.10
N LEU A 562 -11.25 -59.04 -47.49
CA LEU A 562 -9.99 -58.39 -47.16
C LEU A 562 -9.83 -57.04 -47.89
N ASN A 563 -9.09 -56.15 -47.22
CA ASN A 563 -8.37 -54.96 -47.71
C ASN A 563 -9.14 -53.64 -47.85
N SER A 564 -8.82 -52.67 -46.97
CA SER A 564 -7.76 -51.72 -47.31
C SER A 564 -7.31 -50.90 -46.10
N ILE A 565 -6.01 -50.97 -45.83
CA ILE A 565 -5.26 -49.98 -45.09
C ILE A 565 -5.05 -48.79 -46.03
N SER A 566 -5.50 -47.60 -45.64
CA SER A 566 -4.91 -46.31 -46.02
C SER A 566 -4.83 -45.49 -44.72
N GLY A 567 -3.66 -45.07 -44.27
CA GLY A 567 -2.86 -44.00 -44.86
C GLY A 567 -3.13 -42.72 -44.05
N TYR A 568 -2.33 -42.46 -43.01
CA TYR A 568 -1.26 -41.44 -43.03
C TYR A 568 -1.72 -40.00 -42.78
N ARG A 569 -0.87 -39.28 -42.04
CA ARG A 569 -0.76 -37.81 -41.85
C ARG A 569 -1.74 -37.17 -40.87
N ALA A 570 -1.35 -36.16 -40.09
CA ALA A 570 -0.05 -35.61 -39.69
C ALA A 570 -0.38 -34.59 -38.59
N CYS A 571 0.53 -34.40 -37.65
CA CYS A 571 0.68 -33.12 -36.97
C CYS A 571 0.84 -32.01 -38.01
N LEU A 572 0.14 -30.89 -37.84
CA LEU A 572 0.68 -29.52 -37.93
C LEU A 572 -0.45 -28.51 -37.70
N ASN A 573 -0.12 -27.50 -36.89
CA ASN A 573 -0.78 -26.21 -36.67
C ASN A 573 -1.70 -26.10 -35.46
N GLY A 574 -1.22 -25.33 -34.49
CA GLY A 574 -1.86 -24.89 -33.26
C GLY A 574 -0.79 -24.48 -32.28
#